data_AF-A0A1I3L868-F1
#
_entry.id   AF-A0A1I3L868-F1
#
_cell.length_a   1.000
_cell.length_b   1.000
_cell.length_c   1.000
_cell.angle_alpha   90.00
_cell.angle_beta   90.00
_cell.angle_gamma   90.00
#
_symmetry.space_group_name_H-M   'P 1'
#
loop_
_entity.id
_entity.type
_entity.pdbx_description
1 polymer ?
#
loop_
_entity_poly.entity_id
_entity_poly.type
_entity_poly.pdbx_seq_one_letter_code
_entity_poly.pdbx_strand_id
1 'polypeptide(L)'
;MARELNSWVGISPNVYYYSITTHATEQDCFFCRNDTDRLIAPFQRSIYQYARDDMIFFLKNAAGGWVVPSFFRSGMGSYTQTDPRREPVNHNWFVNDGAVNYISMVAPFGQPVRSYDGNSVRGYWNHLDPRHLCNYDNYDHFDVIGWNQERSVVNCIYDHITSILYGL
;
A
#
# COMPACT_ATOMS: atom_id res chain seq x y z
N MET A 1 -9.26 8.63 -14.37
CA MET A 1 -8.30 9.63 -13.85
C MET A 1 -6.88 9.07 -13.77
N ALA A 2 -6.54 8.08 -12.91
CA ALA A 2 -5.17 7.54 -12.86
C ALA A 2 -4.70 6.88 -14.18
N ARG A 3 -5.52 6.00 -14.80
CA ARG A 3 -5.22 5.43 -16.14
C ARG A 3 -4.96 6.52 -17.20
N GLU A 4 -5.76 7.58 -17.15
CA GLU A 4 -5.67 8.69 -18.10
C GLU A 4 -4.41 9.52 -17.90
N LEU A 5 -3.99 9.75 -16.66
CA LEU A 5 -2.70 10.39 -16.37
C LEU A 5 -1.53 9.55 -16.93
N ASN A 6 -1.58 8.23 -16.71
CA ASN A 6 -0.53 7.30 -17.13
C ASN A 6 -0.41 7.16 -18.66
N SER A 7 -1.42 7.59 -19.43
CA SER A 7 -1.37 7.50 -20.90
C SER A 7 -0.49 8.57 -21.54
N TRP A 8 -0.22 9.67 -20.83
CA TRP A 8 0.59 10.78 -21.35
C TRP A 8 1.77 11.15 -20.44
N VAL A 9 1.73 10.82 -19.14
CA VAL A 9 2.87 10.95 -18.25
C VAL A 9 3.74 9.70 -18.36
N GLY A 10 4.85 9.84 -19.09
CA GLY A 10 5.89 8.83 -19.21
C GLY A 10 7.05 9.04 -18.23
N ILE A 11 7.97 8.08 -18.23
CA ILE A 11 9.25 8.19 -17.53
C ILE A 11 10.31 8.83 -18.43
N SER A 12 11.28 9.51 -17.82
CA SER A 12 12.47 10.01 -18.50
C SER A 12 13.65 9.03 -18.32
N PRO A 13 14.42 8.72 -19.38
CA PRO A 13 15.58 7.85 -19.28
C PRO A 13 16.72 8.46 -18.44
N ASN A 14 16.67 9.76 -18.13
CA ASN A 14 17.71 10.47 -17.41
C ASN A 14 17.37 10.73 -15.94
N VAL A 15 16.23 10.24 -15.45
CA VAL A 15 15.73 10.49 -14.09
C VAL A 15 15.69 9.18 -13.30
N TYR A 16 16.10 9.23 -12.05
CA TYR A 16 15.88 8.14 -11.09
C TYR A 16 14.48 8.28 -10.48
N TYR A 17 13.70 7.21 -10.53
CA TYR A 17 12.38 7.15 -9.87
C TYR A 17 12.46 6.15 -8.72
N TYR A 18 11.82 6.49 -7.61
CA TYR A 18 11.66 5.61 -6.45
C TYR A 18 10.20 5.55 -6.05
N SER A 19 9.77 4.38 -5.62
CA SER A 19 8.46 4.18 -5.02
C SER A 19 8.63 3.50 -3.67
N ILE A 20 7.78 3.90 -2.74
CA ILE A 20 7.66 3.29 -1.42
C ILE A 20 6.21 2.89 -1.30
N THR A 21 5.99 1.68 -0.80
CA THR A 21 4.66 1.10 -0.65
C THR A 21 4.35 0.88 0.81
N THR A 22 3.09 0.98 1.15
CA THR A 22 2.57 0.88 2.52
C THR A 22 1.43 -0.14 2.53
N HIS A 23 1.24 -0.81 3.65
CA HIS A 23 0.07 -1.64 3.87
C HIS A 23 -0.18 -1.75 5.37
N ALA A 24 -1.46 -1.78 5.75
CA ALA A 24 -1.88 -2.02 7.13
C ALA A 24 -3.14 -2.91 7.16
N THR A 25 -3.29 -3.76 6.14
CA THR A 25 -4.34 -4.76 6.08
C THR A 25 -3.78 -6.16 6.05
N GLU A 26 -4.50 -7.09 6.65
CA GLU A 26 -4.14 -8.50 6.66
C GLU A 26 -5.32 -9.39 6.25
N GLN A 27 -4.97 -10.56 5.70
CA GLN A 27 -5.94 -11.62 5.52
C GLN A 27 -6.34 -12.21 6.86
N ASP A 28 -7.60 -12.59 6.95
CA ASP A 28 -8.08 -13.36 8.09
C ASP A 28 -7.41 -14.74 8.14
N CYS A 29 -6.85 -15.06 9.30
CA CYS A 29 -6.38 -16.38 9.62
C CYS A 29 -7.21 -16.94 10.79
N PHE A 30 -8.16 -17.82 10.49
CA PHE A 30 -8.99 -18.43 11.53
C PHE A 30 -8.16 -19.21 12.58
N PHE A 31 -7.02 -19.77 12.17
CA PHE A 31 -6.17 -20.62 13.01
C PHE A 31 -4.98 -19.91 13.64
N CYS A 32 -4.68 -18.66 13.25
CA CYS A 32 -3.61 -17.87 13.81
C CYS A 32 -4.17 -16.52 14.23
N ARG A 33 -4.01 -16.14 15.51
CA ARG A 33 -4.35 -14.79 15.96
C ARG A 33 -3.54 -13.83 15.11
N ASN A 34 -4.23 -13.12 14.23
CA ASN A 34 -3.69 -11.99 13.49
C ASN A 34 -4.12 -10.70 14.20
N ASP A 35 -3.56 -9.57 13.75
CA ASP A 35 -3.78 -8.28 14.39
C ASP A 35 -4.96 -7.53 13.74
N THR A 36 -5.91 -8.24 13.12
CA THR A 36 -7.04 -7.60 12.45
C THR A 36 -8.06 -7.05 13.45
N ASP A 37 -8.64 -5.90 13.14
CA ASP A 37 -9.65 -5.26 13.98
C ASP A 37 -10.98 -6.02 13.94
N ARG A 38 -11.18 -6.87 14.95
CA ARG A 38 -12.41 -7.66 15.15
C ARG A 38 -13.58 -6.84 15.70
N LEU A 39 -13.35 -5.63 16.21
CA LEU A 39 -14.41 -4.78 16.74
C LEU A 39 -15.24 -4.21 15.58
N ILE A 40 -14.57 -3.73 14.54
CA ILE A 40 -15.25 -3.20 13.34
C ILE A 40 -15.57 -4.29 12.31
N ALA A 41 -14.79 -5.38 12.32
CA ALA A 41 -14.96 -6.50 11.41
C ALA A 41 -14.98 -7.85 12.15
N PRO A 42 -16.07 -8.21 12.86
CA PRO A 42 -16.14 -9.44 13.64
C PRO A 42 -16.19 -10.71 12.79
N PHE A 43 -16.80 -10.65 11.60
CA PHE A 43 -16.98 -11.81 10.71
C PHE A 43 -16.08 -11.73 9.48
N GLN A 44 -14.85 -12.21 9.62
CA GLN A 44 -13.87 -12.10 8.56
C GLN A 44 -13.85 -13.33 7.65
N ARG A 45 -13.43 -13.14 6.39
CA ARG A 45 -13.26 -14.20 5.39
C ARG A 45 -11.81 -14.19 4.92
N SER A 46 -11.14 -15.33 4.97
CA SER A 46 -9.72 -15.45 4.57
C SER A 46 -9.38 -15.04 3.14
N ILE A 47 -10.39 -14.90 2.27
CA ILE A 47 -10.22 -14.43 0.88
C ILE A 47 -10.16 -12.90 0.75
N TYR A 48 -10.44 -12.16 1.83
CA TYR A 48 -10.47 -10.70 1.88
C TYR A 48 -9.39 -10.17 2.82
N GLN A 49 -9.14 -8.86 2.70
CA GLN A 49 -8.22 -8.11 3.56
C GLN A 49 -9.02 -7.28 4.57
N TYR A 50 -8.47 -7.13 5.78
CA TYR A 50 -9.09 -6.41 6.90
C TYR A 50 -8.09 -5.45 7.52
N ALA A 51 -8.58 -4.31 8.01
CA ALA A 51 -7.75 -3.35 8.75
C ALA A 51 -7.11 -4.03 9.96
N ARG A 52 -5.83 -3.73 10.20
CA ARG A 52 -5.17 -4.03 11.48
C ARG A 52 -5.72 -3.16 12.61
N ASP A 53 -5.50 -3.59 13.83
CA ASP A 53 -5.90 -2.91 15.06
C ASP A 53 -5.13 -1.61 15.30
N ASP A 54 -3.87 -1.55 14.86
CA ASP A 54 -2.97 -0.40 14.93
C ASP A 54 -3.16 0.67 13.84
N MET A 55 -3.91 0.36 12.77
CA MET A 55 -4.29 1.34 11.75
C MET A 55 -5.04 2.54 12.36
N ILE A 56 -4.81 3.75 11.86
CA ILE A 56 -5.50 4.96 12.30
C ILE A 56 -7.01 4.82 12.10
N PHE A 57 -7.77 5.18 13.13
CA PHE A 57 -9.19 4.83 13.26
C PHE A 57 -10.07 5.24 12.07
N PHE A 58 -9.76 6.36 11.40
CA PHE A 58 -10.60 6.86 10.30
C PHE A 58 -10.30 6.19 8.95
N LEU A 59 -9.14 5.54 8.80
CA LEU A 59 -8.83 4.75 7.60
C LEU A 59 -9.46 3.36 7.64
N LYS A 60 -9.72 2.83 8.84
CA LYS A 60 -10.27 1.48 9.01
C LYS A 60 -11.62 1.27 8.32
N ASN A 61 -12.43 2.33 8.23
CA ASN A 61 -13.81 2.23 7.76
C ASN A 61 -13.94 1.71 6.33
N ALA A 62 -12.97 1.98 5.45
CA ALA A 62 -13.02 1.55 4.05
C ALA A 62 -11.98 0.49 3.70
N ALA A 63 -10.98 0.27 4.57
CA ALA A 63 -9.84 -0.61 4.30
C ALA A 63 -10.23 -2.08 4.13
N GLY A 64 -11.20 -2.55 4.94
CA GLY A 64 -11.52 -3.97 5.06
C GLY A 64 -12.45 -4.53 3.98
N GLY A 65 -13.01 -5.71 4.25
CA GLY A 65 -13.92 -6.39 3.35
C GLY A 65 -15.28 -5.70 3.14
N TRP A 66 -15.64 -4.73 3.96
CA TRP A 66 -16.83 -3.91 3.78
C TRP A 66 -16.60 -2.50 4.33
N VAL A 67 -17.42 -1.55 3.89
CA VAL A 67 -17.41 -0.20 4.45
C VAL A 67 -18.14 -0.22 5.78
N VAL A 68 -17.52 0.27 6.85
CA VAL A 68 -18.15 0.38 8.18
C VAL A 68 -18.85 1.74 8.28
N PRO A 69 -20.13 1.81 8.72
CA PRO A 69 -21.00 0.73 9.22
C PRO A 69 -21.89 0.04 8.14
N SER A 70 -21.65 0.29 6.85
CA SER A 70 -22.44 -0.24 5.74
C SER A 70 -21.99 -1.65 5.26
N PHE A 71 -22.43 -2.70 5.94
CA PHE A 71 -22.11 -4.10 5.60
C PHE A 71 -22.46 -4.56 4.17
N PHE A 72 -23.33 -3.84 3.46
CA PHE A 72 -23.71 -4.17 2.07
C PHE A 72 -22.85 -3.49 1.01
N ARG A 73 -21.81 -2.75 1.41
CA ARG A 73 -20.86 -2.10 0.49
C ARG A 73 -19.49 -2.72 0.68
N SER A 74 -18.91 -3.24 -0.39
CA SER A 74 -17.52 -3.72 -0.38
C SER A 74 -16.56 -2.58 -0.04
N GLY A 75 -15.66 -2.84 0.90
CA GLY A 75 -14.49 -1.99 1.14
C GLY A 75 -13.35 -2.39 0.20
N MET A 76 -12.21 -1.72 0.33
CA MET A 76 -11.05 -1.93 -0.56
C MET A 76 -10.51 -3.37 -0.47
N GLY A 77 -10.61 -4.00 0.71
CA GLY A 77 -10.16 -5.36 0.95
C GLY A 77 -11.03 -6.47 0.34
N SER A 78 -12.14 -6.13 -0.34
CA SER A 78 -12.98 -7.11 -1.07
C SER A 78 -13.53 -6.61 -2.41
N TYR A 79 -13.38 -5.32 -2.72
CA TYR A 79 -14.00 -4.71 -3.89
C TYR A 79 -13.45 -5.29 -5.19
N THR A 80 -14.35 -5.72 -6.07
CA THR A 80 -14.01 -6.20 -7.41
C THR A 80 -14.74 -5.40 -8.49
N GLN A 81 -14.13 -5.33 -9.67
CA GLN A 81 -14.64 -4.60 -10.82
C GLN A 81 -14.23 -5.33 -12.11
N THR A 82 -15.21 -5.61 -12.98
CA THR A 82 -15.01 -6.36 -14.23
C THR A 82 -15.53 -5.63 -15.47
N ASP A 83 -16.11 -4.44 -15.33
CA ASP A 83 -16.55 -3.61 -16.45
C ASP A 83 -15.33 -3.26 -17.33
N PRO A 84 -15.33 -3.62 -18.63
CA PRO A 84 -14.21 -3.37 -19.54
C PRO A 84 -13.93 -1.87 -19.76
N ARG A 85 -14.84 -0.98 -19.38
CA ARG A 85 -14.63 0.48 -19.46
C ARG A 85 -13.80 1.01 -18.30
N ARG A 86 -13.64 0.24 -17.23
CA ARG A 86 -12.93 0.61 -15.99
C ARG A 86 -11.66 -0.21 -15.83
N GLU A 87 -10.81 0.16 -14.87
CA GLU A 87 -9.71 -0.71 -14.47
C GLU A 87 -10.26 -1.99 -13.85
N PRO A 88 -9.80 -3.18 -14.29
CA PRO A 88 -10.19 -4.42 -13.65
C PRO A 88 -9.60 -4.48 -12.24
N VAL A 89 -10.48 -4.71 -11.26
CA VAL A 89 -10.10 -4.86 -9.84
C VAL A 89 -10.41 -6.29 -9.42
N ASN A 90 -9.39 -6.99 -8.93
CA ASN A 90 -9.46 -8.37 -8.46
C ASN A 90 -8.72 -8.50 -7.12
N HIS A 91 -8.53 -9.72 -6.64
CA HIS A 91 -7.91 -9.98 -5.33
C HIS A 91 -6.50 -9.38 -5.15
N ASN A 92 -5.75 -9.12 -6.23
CA ASN A 92 -4.44 -8.47 -6.14
C ASN A 92 -4.52 -7.02 -5.65
N TRP A 93 -5.71 -6.42 -5.68
CA TRP A 93 -5.94 -5.07 -5.19
C TRP A 93 -6.29 -5.03 -3.70
N PHE A 94 -6.59 -6.16 -3.05
CA PHE A 94 -7.18 -6.12 -1.71
C PHE A 94 -6.21 -5.57 -0.65
N VAL A 95 -4.91 -5.82 -0.78
CA VAL A 95 -3.91 -5.30 0.17
C VAL A 95 -3.85 -3.78 0.05
N ASN A 96 -3.97 -3.08 1.18
CA ASN A 96 -4.00 -1.63 1.21
C ASN A 96 -3.49 -1.04 2.53
N ASP A 97 -3.27 0.26 2.55
CA ASP A 97 -2.87 1.04 3.74
C ASP A 97 -4.03 1.82 4.36
N GLY A 98 -5.27 1.46 3.99
CA GLY A 98 -6.50 2.12 4.38
C GLY A 98 -6.94 3.28 3.48
N ALA A 99 -6.07 3.79 2.60
CA ALA A 99 -6.41 4.84 1.64
C ALA A 99 -6.16 4.41 0.18
N VAL A 100 -5.08 3.67 -0.07
CA VAL A 100 -4.61 3.28 -1.40
C VAL A 100 -4.24 1.80 -1.40
N ASN A 101 -4.52 1.11 -2.52
CA ASN A 101 -4.15 -0.28 -2.70
C ASN A 101 -2.64 -0.42 -2.95
N TYR A 102 -1.99 -1.40 -2.31
CA TYR A 102 -0.54 -1.64 -2.38
C TYR A 102 -0.03 -1.74 -3.83
N ILE A 103 -0.74 -2.49 -4.67
CA ILE A 103 -0.38 -2.68 -6.09
C ILE A 103 -0.30 -1.35 -6.86
N SER A 104 -1.10 -0.35 -6.47
CA SER A 104 -1.14 0.96 -7.11
C SER A 104 0.00 1.88 -6.68
N MET A 105 0.72 1.56 -5.61
CA MET A 105 1.84 2.35 -5.09
C MET A 105 3.19 1.91 -5.67
N VAL A 106 3.27 0.68 -6.17
CA VAL A 106 4.52 0.08 -6.68
C VAL A 106 5.08 0.90 -7.85
N ALA A 107 4.24 1.18 -8.84
CA ALA A 107 4.55 2.04 -9.98
C ALA A 107 3.26 2.28 -10.79
N PRO A 108 3.21 3.31 -11.64
CA PRO A 108 2.18 3.43 -12.66
C PRO A 108 2.16 2.18 -13.56
N PHE A 109 0.98 1.60 -13.78
CA PHE A 109 0.84 0.38 -14.58
C PHE A 109 1.46 0.52 -15.98
N GLY A 110 2.23 -0.48 -16.39
CA GLY A 110 2.90 -0.52 -17.69
C GLY A 110 4.26 0.17 -17.75
N GLN A 111 4.66 0.90 -16.70
CA GLN A 111 6.00 1.50 -16.61
C GLN A 111 7.04 0.46 -16.15
N PRO A 112 8.32 0.61 -16.55
CA PRO A 112 9.37 -0.29 -16.11
C PRO A 112 9.64 -0.10 -14.61
N VAL A 113 9.56 -1.20 -13.87
CA VAL A 113 9.75 -1.27 -12.43
C VAL A 113 10.72 -2.38 -12.07
N ARG A 114 11.49 -2.17 -11.02
CA ARG A 114 12.39 -3.16 -10.43
C ARG A 114 12.41 -3.01 -8.93
N SER A 115 12.62 -4.10 -8.21
CA SER A 115 12.97 -4.04 -6.79
C SER A 115 14.35 -3.39 -6.65
N TYR A 116 14.47 -2.45 -5.72
CA TYR A 116 15.75 -1.83 -5.41
C TYR A 116 16.65 -2.83 -4.69
N ASP A 117 17.85 -3.05 -5.24
CA ASP A 117 18.84 -4.02 -4.77
C ASP A 117 20.11 -3.33 -4.24
N GLY A 118 20.01 -2.04 -3.91
CA GLY A 118 21.16 -1.21 -3.52
C GLY A 118 21.76 -0.43 -4.69
N ASN A 119 21.37 -0.69 -5.93
CA ASN A 119 21.81 0.06 -7.10
C ASN A 119 20.67 0.86 -7.73
N SER A 120 20.86 2.16 -7.87
CA SER A 120 19.90 3.08 -8.49
C SER A 120 19.98 3.03 -10.02
N VAL A 121 18.85 2.87 -10.71
CA VAL A 121 18.80 2.85 -12.17
C VAL A 121 17.84 3.93 -12.71
N ARG A 122 18.33 4.72 -13.67
CA ARG A 122 17.56 5.77 -14.34
C ARG A 122 16.56 5.16 -15.32
N GLY A 123 15.42 5.83 -15.52
CA GLY A 123 14.37 5.34 -16.40
C GLY A 123 13.67 4.08 -15.88
N TYR A 124 13.77 3.79 -14.58
CA TYR A 124 13.06 2.71 -13.92
C TYR A 124 12.50 3.23 -12.59
N TRP A 125 11.34 2.71 -12.20
CA TRP A 125 10.87 2.79 -10.83
C TRP A 125 11.67 1.79 -9.98
N ASN A 126 12.51 2.31 -9.10
CA ASN A 126 13.25 1.52 -8.11
C ASN A 126 12.36 1.38 -6.87
N HIS A 127 11.62 0.28 -6.80
CA HIS A 127 10.67 0.00 -5.72
C HIS A 127 11.42 -0.39 -4.45
N LEU A 128 11.26 0.41 -3.41
CA LEU A 128 11.80 0.18 -2.08
C LEU A 128 10.79 -0.68 -1.31
N ASP A 129 11.08 -1.96 -1.14
CA ASP A 129 10.23 -2.86 -0.36
C ASP A 129 10.25 -2.43 1.11
N PRO A 130 9.08 -2.13 1.70
CA PRO A 130 8.98 -1.60 3.05
C PRO A 130 9.60 -2.56 4.08
N ARG A 131 9.53 -3.88 3.88
CA ARG A 131 10.14 -4.90 4.77
C ARG A 131 11.67 -4.82 4.85
N HIS A 132 12.31 -4.17 3.88
CA HIS A 132 13.76 -3.96 3.85
C HIS A 132 14.18 -2.55 4.28
N LEU A 133 13.23 -1.67 4.56
CA LEU A 133 13.45 -0.32 5.05
C LEU A 133 13.17 -0.28 6.54
N CYS A 134 14.18 -0.38 7.41
CA CYS A 134 13.98 -0.08 8.85
C CYS A 134 12.85 -0.86 9.57
N ASN A 135 12.56 -2.10 9.16
CA ASN A 135 11.40 -2.88 9.62
C ASN A 135 10.06 -2.12 9.44
N TYR A 136 9.99 -1.33 8.37
CA TYR A 136 8.80 -0.62 7.94
C TYR A 136 7.83 -1.65 7.35
N ASP A 137 7.13 -2.38 8.21
CA ASP A 137 6.12 -3.35 7.82
C ASP A 137 4.83 -3.04 8.57
N ASN A 138 3.69 -3.21 7.91
CA ASN A 138 2.36 -2.94 8.48
C ASN A 138 2.00 -1.46 8.79
N TYR A 139 2.54 -0.51 8.02
CA TYR A 139 2.27 0.93 8.19
C TYR A 139 1.07 1.38 7.36
N ASP A 140 0.18 2.14 7.98
CA ASP A 140 -0.92 2.79 7.30
C ASP A 140 -0.48 4.02 6.51
N HIS A 141 -1.44 4.64 5.82
CA HIS A 141 -1.18 5.79 4.95
C HIS A 141 -0.55 7.00 5.66
N PHE A 142 -0.79 7.17 6.96
CA PHE A 142 -0.32 8.29 7.75
C PHE A 142 0.84 7.95 8.67
N ASP A 143 1.05 6.67 8.97
CA ASP A 143 2.23 6.19 9.67
C ASP A 143 3.52 6.53 8.91
N VAL A 144 3.50 6.47 7.58
CA VAL A 144 4.67 6.80 6.71
C VAL A 144 5.18 8.23 6.89
N ILE A 145 4.30 9.16 7.27
CA ILE A 145 4.66 10.57 7.54
C ILE A 145 4.75 10.88 9.03
N GLY A 146 4.63 9.86 9.89
CA GLY A 146 4.82 9.97 11.33
C GLY A 146 3.68 10.57 12.12
N TRP A 147 2.43 10.42 11.66
CA TRP A 147 1.29 10.89 12.45
C TRP A 147 1.04 9.98 13.66
N ASN A 148 1.03 8.67 13.44
CA ASN A 148 0.74 7.67 14.47
C ASN A 148 2.00 6.94 14.98
N GLN A 149 3.18 7.31 14.48
CA GLN A 149 4.45 6.64 14.78
C GLN A 149 5.40 7.56 15.54
N GLU A 150 6.29 6.95 16.31
CA GLU A 150 7.37 7.69 16.94
C GLU A 150 8.31 8.30 15.87
N ARG A 151 8.81 9.50 16.16
CA ARG A 151 9.72 10.22 15.24
C ARG A 151 10.96 9.38 14.89
N SER A 152 11.49 8.63 15.83
CA SER A 152 12.68 7.77 15.66
C SER A 152 12.49 6.74 14.54
N VAL A 153 11.31 6.12 14.50
CA VAL A 153 10.91 5.10 13.53
C VAL A 153 10.84 5.71 12.12
N VAL A 154 10.16 6.84 12.02
CA VAL A 154 9.91 7.54 10.75
C VAL A 154 11.21 8.12 10.19
N ASN A 155 12.06 8.69 11.06
CA ASN A 155 13.36 9.21 10.67
C ASN A 155 14.24 8.15 10.00
N CYS A 156 14.18 6.89 10.43
CA CYS A 156 14.97 5.83 9.80
C CYS A 156 14.65 5.67 8.31
N ILE A 157 13.37 5.78 7.93
CA ILE A 157 12.93 5.73 6.53
C ILE A 157 13.52 6.91 5.76
N TYR A 158 13.36 8.13 6.30
CA TYR A 158 13.87 9.35 5.67
C TYR A 158 15.40 9.35 5.56
N ASP A 159 16.11 8.87 6.57
CA ASP A 159 17.56 8.75 6.58
C ASP A 159 18.04 7.75 5.52
N HIS A 160 17.33 6.62 5.36
CA HIS A 160 17.62 5.64 4.32
C HIS A 160 17.42 6.21 2.92
N ILE A 161 16.29 6.87 2.66
CA ILE A 161 16.01 7.54 1.38
C ILE A 161 17.09 8.59 1.11
N THR A 162 17.40 9.41 2.11
CA THR A 162 18.40 10.48 2.01
C THR A 162 19.79 9.91 1.70
N SER A 163 20.16 8.78 2.29
CA SER A 163 21.41 8.08 1.98
C SER A 163 21.46 7.60 0.53
N ILE A 164 20.34 7.11 -0.02
CA ILE A 164 20.27 6.71 -1.44
C ILE A 164 20.47 7.95 -2.32
N LEU A 165 19.74 9.04 -2.03
CA LEU A 165 19.76 10.26 -2.84
C LEU A 165 21.13 10.95 -2.84
N TYR A 166 21.84 10.97 -1.71
CA TYR A 166 23.20 11.51 -1.64
C TYR A 166 24.25 10.62 -2.34
N GLY A 167 23.93 9.36 -2.64
CA GLY A 167 24.80 8.43 -3.36
C GLY A 167 24.64 8.44 -4.88
N LEU A 168 23.76 9.29 -5.44
CA LEU A 168 23.43 9.36 -6.87
C LEU A 168 24.44 10.14 -7.73
#